data_AF-A0A660LYB0-F1
#
_entry.id   AF-A0A660LYB0-F1
#
_cell.length_a   1.000
_cell.length_b   1.000
_cell.length_c   1.000
_cell.angle_alpha   90.00
_cell.angle_beta   90.00
_cell.angle_gamma   90.00
#
_symmetry.space_group_name_H-M   'P 1'
#
loop_
_entity.id
_entity.type
_entity.pdbx_description
1 polymer ?
#
loop_
_entity_poly.entity_id
_entity_poly.type
_entity_poly.pdbx_seq_one_letter_code
_entity_poly.pdbx_strand_id
1 'polypeptide(L)'
;LYKKHNIKPMSSILVLLIQLPVLIAIYRVVQIFVLQRSELAKYTYDVMEQWEPVRHLIANPDHFNQNFLGLMDLTKQALSSNGVSIGLLILALVAAVLQYLLSKQMSPSSDSKKRLRDVLMEAGEGKNADQTEVNAIVTRKMMKVMPVFMFLIMISLPGALALYMAISNIAAYIQNAIILKQDGTEMQQIAGEKCSPKSTSKSATTSVKKSKVASQRAATATEANITRIKAKD
;
A
#
# COMPACT_ATOMS: atom_id res chain seq x y z
N LEU A 1 -11.93 8.99 20.24
CA LEU A 1 -11.99 9.33 18.80
C LEU A 1 -11.95 8.08 17.91
N TYR A 2 -10.86 7.30 17.89
CA TYR A 2 -10.72 6.09 17.06
C TYR A 2 -11.86 5.05 17.20
N LYS A 3 -12.26 4.72 18.45
CA LYS A 3 -13.41 3.83 18.70
C LYS A 3 -14.75 4.38 18.17
N LYS A 4 -14.95 5.71 18.20
CA LYS A 4 -16.18 6.36 17.71
C LYS A 4 -16.28 6.32 16.17
N HIS A 5 -15.14 6.29 15.48
CA HIS A 5 -15.07 6.26 14.00
C HIS A 5 -14.67 4.89 13.43
N ASN A 6 -14.55 3.85 14.26
CA ASN A 6 -14.13 2.50 13.88
C ASN A 6 -12.79 2.45 13.10
N ILE A 7 -11.91 3.44 13.30
CA ILE A 7 -10.61 3.49 12.62
C ILE A 7 -9.61 2.66 13.42
N LYS A 8 -8.99 1.67 12.78
CA LYS A 8 -7.92 0.83 13.35
C LYS A 8 -6.55 1.39 12.95
N PRO A 9 -5.88 2.20 13.80
CA PRO A 9 -4.58 2.78 13.46
C PRO A 9 -3.50 1.73 13.22
N MET A 10 -3.65 0.52 13.77
CA MET A 10 -2.71 -0.59 13.62
C MET A 10 -3.00 -1.49 12.41
N SER A 11 -3.97 -1.15 11.55
CA SER A 11 -4.28 -2.00 10.39
C SER A 11 -3.14 -2.03 9.37
N SER A 12 -2.41 -0.92 9.20
CA SER A 12 -1.29 -0.81 8.26
C SER A 12 -0.06 -1.59 8.71
N ILE A 13 0.25 -1.60 10.01
CA ILE A 13 1.36 -2.39 10.56
C ILE A 13 1.08 -3.89 10.51
N LEU A 14 -0.19 -4.31 10.65
CA LEU A 14 -0.57 -5.72 10.56
C LEU A 14 -0.26 -6.32 9.18
N VAL A 15 -0.52 -5.56 8.11
CA VAL A 15 -0.15 -5.98 6.74
C VAL A 15 1.37 -6.14 6.61
N LEU A 16 2.15 -5.23 7.17
CA LEU A 16 3.62 -5.33 7.15
C LEU A 16 4.13 -6.57 7.91
N LEU A 17 3.53 -6.89 9.06
CA LEU A 17 3.90 -8.06 9.85
C LEU A 17 3.61 -9.37 9.11
N ILE A 18 2.56 -9.41 8.27
CA ILE A 18 2.27 -10.57 7.42
C ILE A 18 3.23 -10.63 6.22
N GLN A 19 3.66 -9.47 5.71
CA GLN A 19 4.56 -9.39 4.55
C GLN A 19 5.97 -9.90 4.84
N LEU A 20 6.53 -9.58 6.02
CA LEU A 20 7.92 -9.92 6.35
C LEU A 20 8.21 -11.44 6.31
N PRO A 21 7.38 -12.32 6.91
CA PRO A 21 7.55 -13.77 6.79
C PRO A 21 7.54 -14.27 5.34
N VAL A 22 6.66 -13.73 4.49
CA VAL A 22 6.58 -14.11 3.07
C VAL A 22 7.87 -13.76 2.34
N LEU A 23 8.41 -12.56 2.59
CA LEU A 23 9.68 -12.13 1.99
C LEU A 23 10.84 -13.04 2.43
N ILE A 24 10.91 -13.38 3.72
CA ILE A 24 11.95 -14.26 4.27
C ILE A 24 11.84 -15.67 3.69
N ALA A 25 10.61 -16.21 3.58
CA ALA A 25 10.37 -17.52 2.99
C ALA A 25 10.87 -17.58 1.54
N ILE A 26 10.54 -16.56 0.73
CA ILE A 26 10.95 -16.52 -0.68
C ILE A 26 12.46 -16.31 -0.80
N TYR A 27 13.04 -15.44 0.02
CA TYR A 27 14.50 -15.31 0.10
C TYR A 27 15.17 -16.65 0.39
N ARG A 28 14.63 -17.42 1.36
CA ARG A 28 15.16 -18.74 1.71
C ARG A 28 15.03 -19.74 0.56
N VAL A 29 13.88 -19.77 -0.11
CA VAL A 29 13.65 -20.63 -1.28
C VAL A 29 14.63 -20.28 -2.39
N VAL A 30 14.79 -19.00 -2.73
CA VAL A 30 15.76 -18.56 -3.73
C VAL A 30 17.17 -19.01 -3.34
N GLN A 31 17.58 -18.88 -2.07
CA GLN A 31 18.89 -19.36 -1.63
C GLN A 31 19.06 -20.87 -1.77
N ILE A 32 18.04 -21.66 -1.44
CA ILE A 32 18.06 -23.12 -1.61
C ILE A 32 18.22 -23.48 -3.09
N PHE A 33 17.42 -22.87 -3.96
CA PHE A 33 17.45 -23.14 -5.41
C PHE A 33 18.77 -22.70 -6.06
N VAL A 34 19.46 -21.72 -5.48
CA VAL A 34 20.74 -21.23 -6.01
C VAL A 34 21.93 -22.03 -5.48
N LEU A 35 21.95 -22.33 -4.18
CA LEU A 35 23.11 -22.89 -3.46
C LEU A 35 23.04 -24.40 -3.24
N GLN A 36 21.85 -25.00 -3.18
CA GLN A 36 21.62 -26.41 -2.82
C GLN A 36 20.93 -27.18 -3.94
N ARG A 37 21.41 -27.00 -5.18
CA ARG A 37 20.75 -27.53 -6.39
C ARG A 37 20.66 -29.05 -6.43
N SER A 38 21.64 -29.73 -5.84
CA SER A 38 21.63 -31.20 -5.73
C SER A 38 20.51 -31.72 -4.84
N GLU A 39 19.94 -30.88 -3.96
CA GLU A 39 18.86 -31.25 -3.05
C GLU A 39 17.48 -30.73 -3.52
N LEU A 40 17.35 -30.28 -4.77
CA LEU A 40 16.08 -29.72 -5.28
C LEU A 40 14.89 -30.66 -5.11
N ALA A 41 15.09 -31.97 -5.30
CA ALA A 41 14.04 -32.97 -5.12
C ALA A 41 13.42 -32.92 -3.70
N LYS A 42 14.22 -32.66 -2.67
CA LYS A 42 13.76 -32.60 -1.27
C LYS A 42 12.83 -31.42 -0.99
N TYR A 43 12.97 -30.33 -1.75
CA TYR A 43 12.22 -29.09 -1.56
C TYR A 43 11.13 -28.90 -2.63
N THR A 44 11.01 -29.85 -3.56
CA THR A 44 10.03 -29.84 -4.64
C THR A 44 8.82 -30.67 -4.22
N TYR A 45 7.62 -30.14 -4.43
CA TYR A 45 6.38 -30.89 -4.21
C TYR A 45 6.21 -31.97 -5.28
N ASP A 46 5.61 -33.11 -4.93
CA ASP A 46 5.38 -34.24 -5.83
C ASP A 46 4.71 -33.86 -7.16
N VAL A 47 3.74 -32.95 -7.11
CA VAL A 47 3.04 -32.45 -8.32
C VAL A 47 3.99 -31.69 -9.25
N MET A 48 4.94 -30.96 -8.66
CA MET A 48 5.89 -30.15 -9.39
C MET A 48 7.03 -31.01 -9.97
N GLU A 49 7.36 -32.13 -9.35
CA GLU A 49 8.34 -33.11 -9.87
C GLU A 49 7.87 -33.76 -11.18
N GLN A 50 6.56 -33.87 -11.38
CA GLN A 50 5.96 -34.38 -12.62
C GLN A 50 6.11 -33.42 -13.80
N TRP A 51 6.40 -32.14 -13.55
CA TRP A 51 6.61 -31.17 -14.62
C TRP A 51 7.96 -31.39 -15.29
N GLU A 52 7.94 -31.60 -16.60
CA GLU A 52 9.13 -31.94 -17.39
C GLU A 52 10.32 -30.98 -17.16
N PRO A 53 10.14 -29.64 -17.10
CA PRO A 53 11.24 -28.73 -16.84
C PRO A 53 11.88 -28.94 -15.47
N VAL A 54 11.07 -29.29 -14.47
CA VAL A 54 11.53 -29.51 -13.09
C VAL A 54 12.22 -30.86 -12.97
N ARG A 55 11.66 -31.91 -13.59
CA ARG A 55 12.27 -33.24 -13.63
C ARG A 55 13.65 -33.22 -14.28
N HIS A 56 13.79 -32.48 -15.38
CA HIS A 56 15.08 -32.32 -16.06
C HIS A 56 16.10 -31.57 -15.19
N LEU A 57 15.65 -30.57 -14.42
CA LEU A 57 16.49 -29.84 -13.47
C LEU A 57 16.90 -30.68 -12.26
N ILE A 58 16.03 -31.57 -11.78
CA ILE A 58 16.35 -32.52 -10.70
C ILE A 58 17.40 -33.53 -11.18
N ALA A 59 17.24 -34.05 -12.40
CA ALA A 59 18.19 -35.01 -12.97
C ALA A 59 19.53 -34.36 -13.37
N ASN A 60 19.52 -33.09 -13.79
CA ASN A 60 20.70 -32.36 -14.27
C ASN A 60 20.79 -30.97 -13.62
N PRO A 61 21.12 -30.89 -12.32
CA PRO A 61 21.12 -29.63 -11.57
C PRO A 61 22.13 -28.60 -12.09
N ASP A 62 23.18 -29.04 -12.77
CA ASP A 62 24.23 -28.18 -13.33
C ASP A 62 23.74 -27.34 -14.53
N HIS A 63 22.68 -27.76 -15.21
CA HIS A 63 22.12 -27.07 -16.38
C HIS A 63 21.11 -25.96 -16.02
N PHE A 64 20.96 -25.62 -14.74
CA PHE A 64 20.03 -24.58 -14.32
C PHE A 64 20.40 -23.19 -14.86
N ASN A 65 19.53 -22.66 -15.72
CA ASN A 65 19.68 -21.31 -16.28
C ASN A 65 19.25 -20.25 -15.26
N GLN A 66 20.24 -19.52 -14.76
CA GLN A 66 20.06 -18.44 -13.78
C GLN A 66 19.82 -17.08 -14.43
N ASN A 67 20.05 -16.98 -15.74
CA ASN A 67 19.97 -15.73 -16.46
C ASN A 67 18.50 -15.43 -16.78
N PHE A 68 18.02 -14.30 -16.28
CA PHE A 68 16.76 -13.74 -16.69
C PHE A 68 16.89 -13.10 -18.07
N LEU A 69 16.05 -13.57 -19.00
CA LEU A 69 16.03 -13.14 -20.42
C LEU A 69 17.38 -13.29 -21.14
N GLY A 70 18.32 -14.08 -20.58
CA GLY A 70 19.69 -14.18 -21.09
C GLY A 70 20.56 -12.94 -20.81
N LEU A 71 20.06 -11.92 -20.11
CA LEU A 71 20.73 -10.63 -19.93
C LEU A 71 21.30 -10.42 -18.53
N MET A 72 20.73 -11.06 -17.50
CA MET A 72 21.12 -10.80 -16.10
C MET A 72 21.02 -12.06 -15.23
N ASP A 73 22.06 -12.35 -14.47
CA ASP A 73 22.09 -13.46 -13.53
C ASP A 73 21.33 -13.09 -12.24
N LEU A 74 20.19 -13.75 -11.99
CA LEU A 74 19.32 -13.45 -10.86
C LEU A 74 19.90 -13.86 -9.50
N THR A 75 20.97 -14.66 -9.48
CA THR A 75 21.58 -15.12 -8.23
C THR A 75 22.49 -14.09 -7.60
N LYS A 76 22.95 -13.13 -8.40
CA LYS A 76 23.87 -12.07 -7.99
C LYS A 76 23.12 -10.87 -7.43
N GLN A 77 23.85 -10.04 -6.71
CA GLN A 77 23.38 -8.74 -6.23
C GLN A 77 23.70 -7.67 -7.27
N ALA A 78 22.93 -6.58 -7.28
CA ALA A 78 23.17 -5.49 -8.23
C ALA A 78 24.49 -4.76 -7.95
N LEU A 79 24.84 -4.60 -6.68
CA LEU A 79 26.14 -4.14 -6.21
C LEU A 79 26.88 -5.30 -5.52
N SER A 80 27.98 -5.76 -6.12
CA SER A 80 28.82 -6.82 -5.57
C SER A 80 30.27 -6.34 -5.48
N SER A 81 31.09 -6.99 -4.66
CA SER A 81 32.55 -6.77 -4.62
C SER A 81 33.22 -6.96 -5.99
N ASN A 82 32.61 -7.76 -6.86
CA ASN A 82 33.12 -8.07 -8.20
C ASN A 82 32.64 -7.09 -9.29
N GLY A 83 31.86 -6.06 -8.93
CA GLY A 83 31.38 -5.04 -9.85
C GLY A 83 29.88 -4.78 -9.78
N VAL A 84 29.40 -4.00 -10.75
CA VAL A 84 28.01 -3.53 -10.82
C VAL A 84 27.27 -4.24 -11.95
N SER A 85 26.15 -4.87 -11.62
CA SER A 85 25.29 -5.53 -12.61
C SER A 85 24.22 -4.55 -13.09
N ILE A 86 24.42 -3.93 -14.26
CA ILE A 86 23.51 -2.93 -14.82
C ILE A 86 22.07 -3.48 -14.97
N GLY A 87 21.92 -4.71 -15.47
CA GLY A 87 20.59 -5.33 -15.63
C GLY A 87 19.83 -5.45 -14.30
N LEU A 88 20.53 -5.84 -13.23
CA LEU A 88 19.95 -5.95 -11.89
C LEU A 88 19.66 -4.58 -11.25
N LEU A 89 20.48 -3.56 -11.53
CA LEU A 89 20.19 -2.19 -11.11
C LEU A 89 18.91 -1.65 -11.74
N ILE A 90 18.74 -1.87 -13.05
CA ILE A 90 17.52 -1.48 -13.77
C ILE A 90 16.32 -2.22 -13.18
N LEU A 91 16.46 -3.53 -12.91
CA LEU A 91 15.40 -4.32 -12.29
C LEU A 91 15.01 -3.80 -10.90
N ALA A 92 16.00 -3.49 -10.05
CA ALA A 92 15.77 -2.91 -8.73
C ALA A 92 15.07 -1.54 -8.82
N LEU A 93 15.46 -0.71 -9.79
CA LEU A 93 14.84 0.59 -10.04
C LEU A 93 13.38 0.41 -10.46
N VAL A 94 13.10 -0.52 -11.37
CA VAL A 94 11.73 -0.86 -11.81
C VAL A 94 10.89 -1.34 -10.63
N ALA A 95 11.41 -2.23 -9.79
CA ALA A 95 10.70 -2.71 -8.59
C ALA A 95 10.36 -1.55 -7.63
N ALA A 96 11.29 -0.63 -7.40
CA ALA A 96 11.07 0.55 -6.57
C ALA A 96 10.04 1.52 -7.17
N VAL A 97 10.07 1.74 -8.49
CA VAL A 97 9.07 2.56 -9.19
C VAL A 97 7.69 1.92 -9.09
N LEU A 98 7.58 0.61 -9.27
CA LEU A 98 6.33 -0.13 -9.10
C LEU A 98 5.80 -0.02 -7.67
N GLN A 99 6.67 -0.11 -6.66
CA GLN A 99 6.31 0.11 -5.26
C GLN A 99 5.73 1.52 -5.04
N TYR A 100 6.34 2.54 -5.67
CA TYR A 100 5.81 3.90 -5.64
C TYR A 100 4.43 4.00 -6.27
N LEU A 101 4.23 3.40 -7.45
CA LEU A 101 2.95 3.42 -8.15
C LEU A 101 1.85 2.72 -7.35
N LEU A 102 2.15 1.56 -6.78
CA LEU A 102 1.24 0.83 -5.89
C LEU A 102 0.86 1.66 -4.67
N SER A 103 1.85 2.27 -4.00
CA SER A 103 1.60 3.14 -2.85
C SER A 103 0.77 4.36 -3.21
N LYS A 104 1.03 4.97 -4.37
CA LYS A 104 0.29 6.12 -4.89
C LYS A 104 -1.18 5.77 -5.18
N GLN A 105 -1.45 4.58 -5.73
CA GLN A 105 -2.80 4.11 -6.04
C GLN A 105 -3.69 3.97 -4.79
N MET A 106 -3.10 3.61 -3.66
CA MET A 106 -3.82 3.43 -2.39
C MET A 106 -3.91 4.71 -1.55
N SER A 107 -3.21 5.78 -1.94
CA SER A 107 -3.10 6.98 -1.10
C SER A 107 -4.32 7.90 -1.25
N PRO A 108 -4.85 8.46 -0.15
CA PRO A 108 -5.94 9.43 -0.21
C PRO A 108 -5.47 10.75 -0.82
N SER A 109 -6.27 11.31 -1.73
CA SER A 109 -6.06 12.63 -2.32
C SER A 109 -6.35 13.72 -1.28
N SER A 110 -5.32 14.32 -0.68
CA SER A 110 -5.47 15.53 0.12
C SER A 110 -5.14 16.77 -0.72
N ASP A 111 -6.04 17.75 -0.74
CA ASP A 111 -5.87 19.01 -1.49
C ASP A 111 -4.89 20.00 -0.83
N SER A 112 -4.47 19.75 0.40
CA SER A 112 -3.56 20.65 1.10
C SER A 112 -2.15 20.60 0.50
N LYS A 113 -1.67 21.77 0.04
CA LYS A 113 -0.30 22.00 -0.45
C LYS A 113 0.67 22.44 0.66
N LYS A 114 0.18 22.57 1.90
CA LYS A 114 0.95 23.04 3.05
C LYS A 114 2.10 22.07 3.35
N ARG A 115 3.25 22.62 3.73
CA ARG A 115 4.42 21.84 4.16
C ARG A 115 4.33 21.58 5.65
N LEU A 116 5.02 20.54 6.14
CA LEU A 116 5.08 20.23 7.57
C LEU A 116 5.56 21.43 8.40
N ARG A 117 6.49 22.22 7.84
CA ARG A 117 7.00 23.45 8.48
C ARG A 117 5.88 24.48 8.68
N ASP A 118 4.98 24.61 7.71
CA ASP A 118 3.92 25.63 7.72
C ASP A 118 2.86 25.26 8.77
N VAL A 119 2.52 23.97 8.86
CA VAL A 119 1.57 23.45 9.85
C VAL A 119 2.10 23.55 11.27
N LEU A 120 3.40 23.29 11.48
CA LEU A 120 4.04 23.41 12.80
C LEU A 120 4.17 24.88 13.24
N MET A 121 4.40 25.80 12.30
CA MET A 121 4.43 27.24 12.57
C MET A 121 3.03 27.75 12.97
N GLU A 122 2.00 27.37 12.22
CA GLU A 122 0.59 27.68 12.53
C GLU A 122 0.16 27.08 13.89
N ALA A 123 0.72 25.93 14.26
CA ALA A 123 0.54 25.33 15.59
C ALA A 123 1.20 26.13 16.71
N GLY A 124 2.39 26.69 16.46
CA GLY A 124 3.10 27.58 17.38
C GLY A 124 2.40 28.93 17.59
N GLU A 125 1.61 29.37 16.62
CA GLU A 125 0.77 30.58 16.68
C GLU A 125 -0.56 30.35 17.43
N GLY A 126 -0.76 29.19 18.05
CA GLY A 126 -1.93 28.87 18.88
C GLY A 126 -3.12 28.31 18.10
N LYS A 127 -2.96 27.99 16.82
CA LYS A 127 -4.01 27.33 16.02
C LYS A 127 -3.85 25.82 16.12
N ASN A 128 -4.93 25.08 16.33
CA ASN A 128 -4.84 23.62 16.46
C ASN A 128 -4.28 23.01 15.17
N ALA A 129 -3.13 22.32 15.25
CA ALA A 129 -2.61 21.53 14.15
C ALA A 129 -3.66 20.49 13.77
N ASP A 130 -4.21 20.58 12.56
CA ASP A 130 -5.13 19.58 12.08
C ASP A 130 -4.35 18.26 11.93
N GLN A 131 -4.64 17.31 12.81
CA GLN A 131 -3.97 16.02 12.83
C GLN A 131 -4.15 15.27 11.49
N THR A 132 -5.25 15.51 10.77
CA THR A 132 -5.46 14.95 9.43
C THR A 132 -4.49 15.56 8.41
N GLU A 133 -4.21 16.86 8.53
CA GLU A 133 -3.26 17.56 7.67
C GLU A 133 -1.82 17.09 7.94
N VAL A 134 -1.42 16.99 9.21
CA VAL A 134 -0.10 16.45 9.60
C VAL A 134 0.07 15.02 9.07
N ASN A 135 -0.92 14.15 9.27
CA ASN A 135 -0.87 12.77 8.80
C ASN A 135 -0.78 12.68 7.27
N ALA A 136 -1.51 13.51 6.53
CA ALA A 136 -1.47 13.55 5.08
C ALA A 136 -0.09 14.01 4.56
N ILE A 137 0.52 15.01 5.19
CA ILE A 137 1.86 15.49 4.85
C ILE A 137 2.91 14.41 5.11
N VAL A 138 2.86 13.77 6.28
CA VAL A 138 3.78 12.67 6.64
C VAL A 138 3.64 11.51 5.66
N THR A 139 2.41 11.10 5.35
CA THR A 139 2.13 10.03 4.37
C THR A 139 2.72 10.35 3.01
N ARG A 140 2.51 11.58 2.50
CA ARG A 140 3.05 12.02 1.21
C ARG A 140 4.57 12.03 1.17
N LYS A 141 5.23 12.43 2.26
CA LYS A 141 6.69 12.35 2.38
C LYS A 141 7.16 10.91 2.40
N MET A 142 6.52 10.06 3.19
CA MET A 142 6.86 8.65 3.30
C MET A 142 6.73 7.92 1.95
N MET A 143 5.69 8.24 1.16
CA MET A 143 5.53 7.71 -0.20
C MET A 143 6.70 8.03 -1.14
N LYS A 144 7.39 9.16 -0.97
CA LYS A 144 8.55 9.52 -1.81
C LYS A 144 9.85 8.89 -1.30
N VAL A 145 9.94 8.69 0.02
CA VAL A 145 11.14 8.18 0.68
C VAL A 145 11.20 6.65 0.62
N MET A 146 10.07 5.96 0.78
CA MET A 146 9.99 4.49 0.80
C MET A 146 10.55 3.83 -0.48
N PRO A 147 10.27 4.30 -1.70
CA PRO A 147 10.84 3.72 -2.92
C PRO A 147 12.37 3.79 -2.96
N VAL A 148 12.96 4.86 -2.40
CA VAL A 148 14.41 5.02 -2.32
C VAL A 148 15.01 3.98 -1.37
N PHE A 149 14.41 3.81 -0.19
CA PHE A 149 14.83 2.75 0.73
C PHE A 149 14.66 1.36 0.12
N MET A 150 13.53 1.11 -0.55
CA MET A 150 13.28 -0.17 -1.20
C MET A 150 14.33 -0.44 -2.30
N PHE A 151 14.69 0.58 -3.08
CA PHE A 151 15.76 0.48 -4.08
C PHE A 151 17.09 0.11 -3.42
N LEU A 152 17.50 0.79 -2.35
CA LEU A 152 18.74 0.50 -1.62
C LEU A 152 18.78 -0.92 -1.03
N ILE A 153 17.63 -1.42 -0.57
CA ILE A 153 17.49 -2.80 -0.10
C ILE A 153 17.62 -3.76 -1.28
N MET A 154 16.94 -3.51 -2.40
CA MET A 154 16.94 -4.39 -3.57
C MET A 154 18.32 -4.53 -4.21
N ILE A 155 19.12 -3.46 -4.28
CA ILE A 155 20.47 -3.54 -4.85
C ILE A 155 21.44 -4.40 -4.01
N SER A 156 21.12 -4.56 -2.71
CA SER A 156 21.90 -5.35 -1.76
C SER A 156 21.45 -6.82 -1.68
N LEU A 157 20.28 -7.14 -2.26
CA LEU A 157 19.70 -8.49 -2.24
C LEU A 157 19.88 -9.17 -3.61
N PRO A 158 19.75 -10.51 -3.67
CA PRO A 158 19.82 -11.25 -4.93
C PRO A 158 18.75 -10.77 -5.93
N GLY A 159 19.11 -10.69 -7.21
CA GLY A 159 18.25 -10.22 -8.30
C GLY A 159 16.91 -10.95 -8.41
N ALA A 160 16.89 -12.25 -8.08
CA ALA A 160 15.66 -13.05 -8.05
C ALA A 160 14.61 -12.46 -7.10
N LEU A 161 15.03 -11.91 -5.95
CA LEU A 161 14.12 -11.27 -5.02
C LEU A 161 13.58 -9.95 -5.57
N ALA A 162 14.40 -9.20 -6.31
CA ALA A 162 13.98 -7.99 -7.01
C ALA A 162 12.95 -8.28 -8.12
N LEU A 163 13.16 -9.37 -8.87
CA LEU A 163 12.20 -9.83 -9.86
C LEU A 163 10.88 -10.22 -9.21
N TYR A 164 10.92 -10.99 -8.12
CA TYR A 164 9.72 -11.37 -7.36
C TYR A 164 8.94 -10.14 -6.91
N MET A 165 9.60 -9.16 -6.29
CA MET A 165 8.97 -7.91 -5.85
C MET A 165 8.36 -7.13 -7.01
N ALA A 166 9.05 -7.04 -8.15
CA ALA A 166 8.51 -6.37 -9.33
C ALA A 166 7.23 -7.05 -9.83
N ILE A 167 7.24 -8.37 -10.00
CA ILE A 167 6.07 -9.14 -10.47
C ILE A 167 4.92 -9.05 -9.46
N SER A 168 5.20 -9.19 -8.17
CA SER A 168 4.21 -9.07 -7.10
C SER A 168 3.57 -7.69 -7.08
N ASN A 169 4.36 -6.62 -7.22
CA ASN A 169 3.85 -5.25 -7.27
C ASN A 169 3.01 -4.98 -8.53
N ILE A 170 3.38 -5.55 -9.69
CA ILE A 170 2.55 -5.47 -10.90
C ILE A 170 1.20 -6.15 -10.67
N ALA A 171 1.22 -7.38 -10.16
CA ALA A 171 -0.01 -8.14 -9.88
C ALA A 171 -0.90 -7.38 -8.89
N ALA A 172 -0.33 -6.88 -7.80
CA ALA A 172 -1.05 -6.10 -6.81
C ALA A 172 -1.61 -4.80 -7.42
N TYR A 173 -0.84 -4.09 -8.23
CA TYR A 173 -1.29 -2.85 -8.88
C TYR A 173 -2.51 -3.12 -9.78
N ILE A 174 -2.47 -4.20 -10.57
CA ILE A 174 -3.57 -4.62 -11.44
C ILE A 174 -4.79 -5.02 -10.60
N GLN A 175 -4.60 -5.85 -9.56
CA GLN A 175 -5.69 -6.27 -8.67
C GLN A 175 -6.38 -5.06 -8.03
N ASN A 176 -5.59 -4.15 -7.46
CA ASN A 176 -6.13 -2.91 -6.86
C ASN A 176 -6.82 -2.03 -7.90
N ALA A 177 -6.32 -1.98 -9.14
CA ALA A 177 -6.94 -1.21 -10.21
C ALA A 177 -8.33 -1.75 -10.59
N ILE A 178 -8.50 -3.08 -10.58
CA ILE A 178 -9.77 -3.72 -10.86
C ILE A 178 -10.74 -3.50 -9.69
N ILE A 179 -10.29 -3.72 -8.46
CA ILE A 179 -11.10 -3.57 -7.24
C ILE A 179 -11.61 -2.13 -7.09
N LEU A 180 -10.74 -1.11 -7.25
CA LEU A 180 -11.15 0.30 -7.12
C LEU A 180 -12.25 0.72 -8.13
N LYS A 181 -12.25 0.13 -9.33
CA LYS A 181 -13.31 0.38 -10.33
C LYS A 181 -14.64 -0.23 -9.93
N GLN A 182 -14.60 -1.42 -9.32
CA GLN A 182 -15.79 -2.11 -8.83
C GLN A 182 -16.40 -1.33 -7.65
N ASP A 183 -15.58 -0.96 -6.65
CA ASP A 183 -16.01 -0.21 -5.48
C ASP A 183 -16.66 1.14 -5.86
N GLY A 184 -16.09 1.84 -6.85
CA GLY A 184 -16.65 3.10 -7.35
C GLY A 184 -18.05 2.95 -7.95
N THR A 185 -18.33 1.82 -8.59
CA THR A 185 -19.64 1.51 -9.18
C THR A 185 -20.67 1.19 -8.09
N GLU A 186 -20.28 0.41 -7.09
CA GLU A 186 -21.14 0.09 -5.94
C GLU A 186 -21.48 1.35 -5.12
N MET A 187 -20.52 2.25 -4.90
CA MET A 187 -20.77 3.52 -4.22
C MET A 187 -21.75 4.42 -4.99
N GLN A 188 -21.66 4.44 -6.32
CA GLN A 188 -22.61 5.19 -7.17
C GLN A 188 -24.00 4.57 -7.15
N GLN A 189 -24.12 3.24 -7.13
CA GLN A 189 -25.40 2.54 -7.01
C GLN A 189 -26.06 2.80 -5.65
N ILE A 190 -25.31 2.71 -4.55
CA ILE A 190 -25.82 3.03 -3.20
C ILE A 190 -26.23 4.50 -3.10
N ALA A 191 -25.48 5.42 -3.73
CA ALA A 191 -25.85 6.83 -3.79
C ALA A 191 -27.13 7.06 -4.62
N GLY A 192 -27.26 6.36 -5.75
CA GLY A 192 -28.42 6.41 -6.64
C GLY A 192 -29.70 5.83 -6.01
N GLU A 193 -29.60 4.71 -5.29
CA GLU A 193 -30.72 4.12 -4.54
C GLU A 193 -31.23 5.07 -3.44
N LYS A 194 -30.32 5.77 -2.76
CA LYS A 194 -30.67 6.81 -1.77
C LYS A 194 -31.29 8.06 -2.40
N CYS A 195 -31.12 8.26 -3.72
CA CYS A 195 -31.62 9.41 -4.46
C CYS A 195 -32.87 9.13 -5.32
N SER A 196 -33.42 7.90 -5.36
CA SER A 196 -34.68 7.68 -6.08
C SER A 196 -35.85 8.37 -5.35
N PRO A 197 -36.60 9.27 -6.01
CA PRO A 197 -37.75 9.92 -5.41
C PRO A 197 -38.97 9.01 -5.52
N LYS A 198 -39.56 8.64 -4.39
CA LYS A 198 -40.98 8.22 -4.37
C LYS A 198 -41.79 9.41 -4.89
N SER A 199 -42.32 9.26 -6.10
CA SER A 199 -43.18 10.19 -6.81
C SER A 199 -44.27 10.79 -5.89
N THR A 200 -44.30 12.11 -5.76
CA THR A 200 -45.51 12.96 -5.95
C THR A 200 -45.16 14.46 -5.86
N SER A 201 -45.02 15.09 -7.03
CA SER A 201 -45.54 16.42 -7.44
C SER A 201 -45.77 17.51 -6.36
N LYS A 202 -45.00 18.61 -6.39
CA LYS A 202 -45.42 19.99 -6.82
C LYS A 202 -44.45 21.11 -6.35
N SER A 203 -44.10 21.98 -7.29
CA SER A 203 -43.92 23.45 -7.19
C SER A 203 -42.72 24.09 -6.45
N ALA A 204 -41.84 24.69 -7.26
CA ALA A 204 -41.28 26.06 -7.21
C ALA A 204 -40.60 26.68 -5.96
N THR A 205 -39.43 27.29 -6.27
CA THR A 205 -38.82 28.49 -5.66
C THR A 205 -37.76 28.32 -4.55
N THR A 206 -36.53 28.70 -4.94
CA THR A 206 -35.45 29.39 -4.20
C THR A 206 -35.52 29.41 -2.67
N SER A 207 -34.55 28.75 -2.01
CA SER A 207 -33.79 29.32 -0.87
C SER A 207 -32.79 28.31 -0.29
N VAL A 208 -31.59 28.80 -0.02
CA VAL A 208 -30.56 28.17 0.82
C VAL A 208 -31.20 27.74 2.16
N LYS A 209 -31.15 26.44 2.51
CA LYS A 209 -31.48 25.98 3.87
C LYS A 209 -30.71 24.73 4.27
N LYS A 210 -29.95 24.90 5.36
CA LYS A 210 -29.22 23.90 6.17
C LYS A 210 -29.91 22.52 6.17
N SER A 211 -29.11 21.47 5.96
CA SER A 211 -29.59 20.09 6.02
C SER A 211 -30.20 19.78 7.41
N LYS A 212 -31.42 19.24 7.38
CA LYS A 212 -32.23 18.86 8.55
C LYS A 212 -31.61 17.77 9.44
N VAL A 213 -30.43 17.24 9.10
CA VAL A 213 -29.74 16.19 9.86
C VAL A 213 -29.07 16.75 11.14
N ALA A 214 -28.70 18.04 11.14
CA ALA A 214 -28.15 18.70 12.33
C ALA A 214 -29.20 18.99 13.41
N SER A 215 -30.48 19.19 13.03
CA SER A 215 -31.56 19.53 13.96
C SER A 215 -32.13 18.31 14.69
N GLN A 216 -32.08 17.11 14.08
CA GLN A 216 -32.58 15.89 14.72
C GLN A 216 -31.61 15.30 15.75
N ARG A 217 -30.30 15.56 15.63
CA ARG A 217 -29.30 15.21 16.66
C ARG A 217 -29.36 16.10 17.91
N ALA A 218 -29.87 17.32 17.81
CA ALA A 218 -30.03 18.22 18.95
C ALA A 218 -31.26 17.88 19.80
N ALA A 219 -32.31 17.30 19.21
CA ALA A 219 -33.54 16.93 19.91
C ALA A 219 -33.47 15.60 20.68
N THR A 220 -32.44 14.78 20.42
CA THR A 220 -32.29 13.42 21.00
C THR A 220 -31.13 13.30 21.99
N ALA A 221 -30.43 14.40 22.28
CA ALA A 221 -29.36 14.42 23.29
C ALA A 221 -29.93 14.77 24.67
N THR A 222 -30.38 13.76 25.41
CA THR A 222 -30.35 13.81 26.87
C THR A 222 -28.88 13.86 27.30
N GLU A 223 -28.55 14.58 28.38
CA GLU A 223 -27.20 14.80 28.92
C GLU A 223 -26.41 16.00 28.34
N ALA A 224 -26.83 17.20 28.72
CA ALA A 224 -25.91 18.33 28.87
C ALA A 224 -26.32 19.15 30.11
N ASN A 225 -25.79 18.78 31.28
CA ASN A 225 -25.85 19.63 32.46
C ASN A 225 -24.76 20.71 32.33
N ILE A 226 -25.16 21.94 32.01
CA ILE A 226 -24.25 23.09 31.90
C ILE A 226 -24.33 23.88 33.20
N THR A 227 -23.39 23.68 34.12
CA THR A 227 -23.19 24.58 35.26
C THR A 227 -22.42 25.82 34.79
N ARG A 228 -23.13 26.94 34.68
CA ARG A 228 -22.57 28.24 34.32
C ARG A 228 -21.96 28.88 35.57
N ILE A 229 -20.64 28.82 35.73
CA ILE A 229 -19.94 29.63 36.74
C ILE A 229 -19.83 31.06 36.19
N LYS A 230 -20.53 32.01 36.82
CA LYS A 230 -20.31 33.45 36.63
C LYS A 230 -19.20 33.89 37.57
N ALA A 231 -18.13 34.46 37.03
CA ALA A 231 -17.24 35.33 37.81
C ALA A 231 -18.00 36.62 38.16
N LYS A 232 -17.88 37.08 39.40
CA LYS A 232 -18.35 38.39 39.88
C LYS A 232 -17.16 39.35 39.82
N ASP A 233 -17.47 40.59 39.43
CA ASP A 233 -16.54 41.70 39.13
C ASP A 233 -15.40 41.91 40.13
#